data_AF-A0A1I5UNI0-F1
#
_entry.id   AF-A0A1I5UNI0-F1
#
_cell.length_a   1.000
_cell.length_b   1.000
_cell.length_c   1.000
_cell.angle_alpha   90.00
_cell.angle_beta   90.00
_cell.angle_gamma   90.00
#
_symmetry.space_group_name_H-M   'P 1'
#
loop_
_entity.id
_entity.type
_entity.pdbx_description
1 polymer ?
#
loop_
_entity_poly.entity_id
_entity_poly.type
_entity_poly.pdbx_seq_one_letter_code
_entity_poly.pdbx_strand_id
1 'polypeptide(L)'
;MWIAPERRSLSRWAVPGLVLGAGVVVGAVLAADGRSGTALVALAALAGYAAYLAYRRNEPALPFSESFGSGTRARAHLRAAAMTGDMLTVAVVAALVVQALRGADVAPYAWLAAVAGVTYLLSAAAAGRGL
;
A
#
# COMPACT_ATOMS: atom_id res chain seq x y z
N MET A 1 -20.61 21.84 18.31
CA MET A 1 -20.43 20.45 18.79
C MET A 1 -18.99 20.03 18.55
N TRP A 2 -18.21 19.94 19.63
CA TRP A 2 -16.82 19.48 19.65
C TRP A 2 -16.82 17.97 19.86
N ILE A 3 -16.75 17.20 18.78
CA ILE A 3 -16.53 15.74 18.86
C ILE A 3 -15.04 15.52 19.07
N ALA A 4 -14.69 14.84 20.15
CA ALA A 4 -13.33 14.49 20.54
C ALA A 4 -12.53 13.95 19.34
N PRO A 5 -11.38 14.57 18.99
CA PRO A 5 -10.58 14.18 17.82
C PRO A 5 -9.95 12.79 17.94
N GLU A 6 -9.90 12.21 19.14
CA GLU A 6 -9.22 10.94 19.43
C GLU A 6 -9.86 9.72 18.76
N ARG A 7 -11.20 9.69 18.61
CA ARG A 7 -11.87 8.56 17.92
C ARG A 7 -11.56 8.49 16.42
N ARG A 8 -11.21 9.61 15.79
CA ARG A 8 -10.78 9.62 14.38
C ARG A 8 -9.39 9.03 14.20
N SER A 9 -8.51 9.15 15.20
CA SER A 9 -7.14 8.62 15.13
C SER A 9 -7.12 7.09 15.07
N LEU A 10 -7.84 6.43 15.98
CA LEU A 10 -7.94 4.95 16.01
C LEU A 10 -8.59 4.38 14.74
N SER A 11 -9.66 5.02 14.24
CA SER A 11 -10.30 4.61 12.98
C SER A 11 -9.35 4.69 11.78
N ARG A 12 -8.44 5.66 11.74
CA ARG A 12 -7.46 5.83 10.65
C ARG A 12 -6.36 4.76 10.66
N TRP A 13 -6.12 4.12 11.79
CA TRP A 13 -5.16 3.02 11.92
C TRP A 13 -5.78 1.63 11.74
N ALA A 14 -7.11 1.55 11.73
CA ALA A 14 -7.80 0.27 11.59
C ALA A 14 -7.41 -0.46 10.29
N VAL A 15 -7.35 0.23 9.15
CA VAL A 15 -7.04 -0.40 7.86
C VAL A 15 -5.58 -0.88 7.79
N PRO A 16 -4.55 -0.05 8.06
CA PRO A 16 -3.17 -0.52 8.09
C PRO A 16 -2.95 -1.65 9.11
N GLY A 17 -3.56 -1.53 10.30
CA GLY A 17 -3.47 -2.55 11.34
C GLY A 17 -4.10 -3.88 10.91
N LEU A 18 -5.25 -3.83 10.24
CA LEU A 18 -5.92 -5.02 9.70
C LEU A 18 -5.08 -5.70 8.62
N VAL A 19 -4.48 -4.93 7.71
CA VAL A 19 -3.59 -5.46 6.66
C VAL A 19 -2.35 -6.13 7.28
N LEU A 20 -1.74 -5.51 8.30
CA LEU A 20 -0.64 -6.14 9.04
C LEU A 20 -1.09 -7.43 9.73
N GLY A 21 -2.23 -7.41 10.40
CA GLY A 21 -2.81 -8.60 11.04
C GLY A 21 -3.03 -9.73 10.03
N ALA A 22 -3.59 -9.42 8.85
CA ALA A 22 -3.74 -10.37 7.76
C ALA A 22 -2.39 -10.92 7.29
N GLY A 23 -1.34 -10.08 7.21
CA GLY A 23 0.02 -10.51 6.90
C GLY A 23 0.58 -11.53 7.89
N VAL A 24 0.39 -11.29 9.19
CA VAL A 24 0.80 -12.23 10.24
C VAL A 24 0.05 -13.54 10.11
N VAL A 25 -1.28 -13.49 9.91
CA VAL A 25 -2.11 -14.70 9.76
C VAL A 25 -1.71 -15.52 8.53
N VAL A 26 -1.61 -14.88 7.36
CA VAL A 26 -1.21 -15.55 6.11
C VAL A 26 0.20 -16.12 6.23
N GLY A 27 1.14 -15.36 6.79
CA GLY A 27 2.50 -15.83 7.04
C GLY A 27 2.54 -17.05 7.96
N ALA A 28 1.79 -17.04 9.06
CA ALA A 28 1.71 -18.16 10.00
C ALA A 28 1.13 -19.42 9.34
N VAL A 29 0.07 -19.28 8.54
CA VAL A 29 -0.52 -20.41 7.78
C VAL A 29 0.50 -21.01 6.81
N LEU A 30 1.17 -20.18 6.02
CA LEU A 30 2.16 -20.64 5.05
C LEU A 30 3.38 -21.29 5.71
N ALA A 31 3.82 -20.76 6.86
CA ALA A 31 4.92 -21.32 7.63
C ALA A 31 4.55 -22.68 8.24
N ALA A 32 3.31 -22.84 8.72
CA ALA A 32 2.80 -24.13 9.22
C ALA A 32 2.77 -25.20 8.12
N ASP A 33 2.53 -24.80 6.86
CA ASP A 33 2.61 -25.68 5.68
C ASP A 33 4.05 -25.93 5.17
N GLY A 34 5.09 -25.49 5.91
CA GLY A 34 6.49 -25.66 5.52
C GLY A 34 6.98 -24.72 4.40
N ARG A 35 6.14 -23.76 3.97
CA ARG A 35 6.44 -22.82 2.86
C ARG A 35 7.06 -21.52 3.38
N SER A 36 8.11 -21.64 4.18
CA SER A 36 8.73 -20.53 4.92
C SER A 36 9.18 -19.36 4.01
N GLY A 37 9.72 -19.66 2.83
CA GLY A 37 10.11 -18.62 1.86
C GLY A 37 8.91 -17.80 1.37
N THR A 38 7.84 -18.47 0.94
CA THR A 38 6.59 -17.82 0.52
C THR A 38 5.92 -17.07 1.67
N ALA A 39 5.99 -17.61 2.88
CA ALA A 39 5.50 -16.96 4.10
C ALA A 39 6.18 -15.60 4.33
N LEU A 40 7.50 -15.55 4.24
CA LEU A 40 8.28 -14.30 4.37
C LEU A 40 7.94 -13.30 3.27
N VAL A 41 7.80 -13.75 2.02
CA VAL A 41 7.43 -12.89 0.89
C VAL A 41 6.04 -12.29 1.08
N ALA A 42 5.05 -13.12 1.45
CA ALA A 42 3.68 -12.65 1.69
C ALA A 42 3.61 -11.68 2.87
N LEU A 43 4.31 -11.98 3.97
CA LEU A 43 4.40 -11.10 5.13
C LEU A 43 5.06 -9.76 4.77
N ALA A 44 6.18 -9.78 4.04
CA ALA A 44 6.87 -8.58 3.61
C ALA A 44 5.99 -7.71 2.68
N ALA A 45 5.28 -8.33 1.74
CA ALA A 45 4.37 -7.61 0.84
C ALA A 45 3.22 -6.95 1.60
N LEU A 46 2.58 -7.66 2.54
CA LEU A 46 1.48 -7.11 3.34
C LEU A 46 1.96 -6.06 4.34
N ALA A 47 3.14 -6.24 4.94
CA ALA A 47 3.76 -5.24 5.79
C ALA A 47 4.12 -3.97 5.00
N GLY A 48 4.69 -4.12 3.81
CA GLY A 48 4.98 -3.00 2.90
C GLY A 48 3.70 -2.27 2.49
N TYR A 49 2.63 -3.00 2.16
CA TYR A 49 1.36 -2.40 1.80
C TYR A 49 0.69 -1.67 2.98
N ALA A 50 0.77 -2.22 4.19
CA ALA A 50 0.29 -1.53 5.38
C ALA A 50 1.12 -0.27 5.69
N ALA A 51 2.45 -0.33 5.51
CA ALA A 51 3.33 0.83 5.64
C ALA A 51 2.98 1.91 4.61
N TYR A 52 2.68 1.53 3.37
CA TYR A 52 2.19 2.44 2.32
C TYR A 52 0.88 3.13 2.72
N LEU A 53 -0.10 2.39 3.25
CA LEU A 53 -1.37 2.96 3.73
C LEU A 53 -1.17 3.89 4.95
N ALA A 54 -0.28 3.51 5.87
CA ALA A 54 0.14 4.36 6.98
C ALA A 54 0.89 5.60 6.51
N TYR A 55 1.64 5.45 5.41
CA TYR A 55 2.27 6.44 4.55
C TYR A 55 1.36 7.62 4.21
N ARG A 56 0.48 7.31 3.25
CA ARG A 56 -0.45 8.24 2.59
C ARG A 56 -1.34 9.04 3.52
N ARG A 57 -1.64 8.52 4.73
CA ARG A 57 -2.50 9.24 5.67
C ARG A 57 -1.84 10.52 6.24
N ASN A 58 -0.51 10.59 6.20
CA ASN A 58 0.30 11.67 6.77
C ASN A 58 0.93 12.57 5.68
N GLU A 59 0.72 12.27 4.39
CA GLU A 59 1.25 13.08 3.30
C GLU A 59 0.63 14.49 3.34
N PRO A 60 1.44 15.55 3.48
CA PRO A 60 1.01 16.91 3.17
C PRO A 60 0.56 16.96 1.70
N ALA A 61 -0.41 17.80 1.38
CA ALA A 61 -0.77 18.04 -0.02
C ALA A 61 0.46 18.58 -0.77
N LEU A 62 1.16 17.71 -1.48
CA LEU A 62 2.38 18.08 -2.19
C LEU A 62 2.03 19.08 -3.30
N PRO A 63 2.84 20.13 -3.51
CA PRO A 63 2.74 20.94 -4.70
C PRO A 63 3.15 20.07 -5.91
N PHE A 64 2.15 19.62 -6.68
CA PHE A 64 2.38 18.76 -7.83
C PHE A 64 2.78 19.57 -9.07
N SER A 65 3.52 18.92 -9.97
CA SER A 65 4.14 19.50 -11.16
C SER A 65 3.17 20.28 -12.05
N GLU A 66 3.65 21.37 -12.64
CA GLU A 66 2.92 22.19 -13.62
C GLU A 66 2.44 21.40 -14.85
N SER A 67 3.01 20.21 -15.09
CA SER A 67 2.66 19.32 -16.21
C SER A 67 1.22 18.81 -16.19
N PHE A 68 0.53 18.83 -15.05
CA PHE A 68 -0.89 18.43 -14.95
C PHE A 68 -1.86 19.59 -15.15
N GLY A 69 -1.34 20.81 -15.35
CA GLY A 69 -2.13 22.04 -15.48
C GLY A 69 -2.64 22.57 -14.15
N SER A 70 -3.37 23.69 -14.19
CA SER A 70 -3.95 24.33 -13.01
C SER A 70 -5.48 24.13 -12.93
N GLY A 71 -6.05 24.32 -11.73
CA GLY A 71 -7.50 24.32 -11.52
C GLY A 71 -8.14 22.95 -11.23
N THR A 72 -9.47 22.91 -11.26
CA THR A 72 -10.28 21.78 -10.77
C THR A 72 -10.13 20.51 -11.62
N ARG A 73 -9.95 20.67 -12.93
CA ARG A 73 -9.79 19.54 -13.87
C ARG A 73 -8.45 18.82 -13.68
N ALA A 74 -7.37 19.56 -13.47
CA ALA A 74 -6.05 19.02 -13.12
C ALA A 74 -6.10 18.19 -11.83
N ARG A 75 -6.75 18.71 -10.79
CA ARG A 75 -6.95 17.97 -9.51
C ARG A 75 -7.76 16.69 -9.70
N ALA A 76 -8.77 16.70 -10.58
CA ALA A 76 -9.57 15.51 -10.87
C ALA A 76 -8.74 14.44 -11.58
N HIS A 77 -7.92 14.81 -12.57
CA HIS A 77 -7.03 13.86 -13.27
C HIS A 77 -5.98 13.27 -12.33
N LEU A 78 -5.37 14.08 -11.47
CA LEU A 78 -4.43 13.61 -10.46
C LEU A 78 -5.08 12.64 -9.46
N ARG A 79 -6.28 12.98 -8.98
CA ARG A 79 -7.03 12.11 -8.08
C ARG A 79 -7.41 10.80 -8.74
N ALA A 80 -7.80 10.83 -10.02
CA ALA A 80 -8.10 9.64 -10.80
C ALA A 80 -6.85 8.76 -10.97
N ALA A 81 -5.70 9.34 -11.33
CA ALA A 81 -4.44 8.61 -11.45
C ALA A 81 -4.01 7.97 -10.12
N ALA A 82 -4.11 8.71 -9.01
CA ALA A 82 -3.80 8.20 -7.68
C ALA A 82 -4.73 7.05 -7.25
N MET A 83 -6.03 7.16 -7.54
CA MET A 83 -7.03 6.10 -7.31
C MET A 83 -6.74 4.85 -8.14
N THR A 84 -6.38 5.01 -9.42
CA THR A 84 -6.03 3.88 -10.28
C THR A 84 -4.78 3.15 -9.77
N GLY A 85 -3.75 3.89 -9.34
CA GLY A 85 -2.56 3.30 -8.73
C GLY A 85 -2.89 2.51 -7.45
N ASP A 86 -3.78 3.02 -6.61
CA ASP A 86 -4.23 2.31 -5.41
C ASP A 86 -4.97 1.02 -5.76
N MET A 87 -5.93 1.09 -6.70
CA MET A 87 -6.71 -0.08 -7.10
C MET A 87 -5.83 -1.16 -7.72
N LEU A 88 -4.84 -0.77 -8.53
CA LEU A 88 -3.88 -1.71 -9.10
C LEU A 88 -3.04 -2.37 -7.99
N THR A 89 -2.57 -1.59 -7.02
CA THR A 89 -1.79 -2.11 -5.89
C THR A 89 -2.60 -3.10 -5.06
N VAL A 90 -3.86 -2.77 -4.76
CA VAL A 90 -4.79 -3.67 -4.06
C VAL A 90 -4.96 -4.98 -4.85
N ALA A 91 -5.18 -4.90 -6.16
CA ALA A 91 -5.38 -6.09 -6.99
C ALA A 91 -4.13 -6.99 -7.01
N VAL A 92 -2.94 -6.42 -7.10
CA VAL A 92 -1.67 -7.16 -7.05
C VAL A 92 -1.47 -7.84 -5.70
N VAL A 93 -1.71 -7.13 -4.59
CA VAL A 93 -1.60 -7.70 -3.23
C VAL A 93 -2.61 -8.81 -3.02
N ALA A 94 -3.86 -8.62 -3.44
CA ALA A 94 -4.89 -9.65 -3.35
C ALA A 94 -4.52 -10.90 -4.17
N ALA A 95 -4.04 -10.72 -5.41
CA ALA A 95 -3.59 -11.82 -6.25
C ALA A 95 -2.41 -12.57 -5.63
N LEU A 96 -1.44 -11.86 -5.06
CA LEU A 96 -0.31 -12.46 -4.35
C LEU A 96 -0.79 -13.36 -3.20
N VAL A 97 -1.69 -12.85 -2.36
CA VAL A 97 -2.25 -13.62 -1.23
C VAL A 97 -2.99 -14.87 -1.71
N VAL A 98 -3.86 -14.73 -2.70
CA VAL A 98 -4.62 -15.85 -3.27
C VAL A 98 -3.68 -16.91 -3.84
N GLN A 99 -2.64 -16.52 -4.59
CA GLN A 99 -1.70 -17.45 -5.18
C GLN A 99 -0.80 -18.12 -4.14
N ALA A 100 -0.38 -17.38 -3.12
CA ALA A 100 0.37 -17.94 -2.00
C ALA A 100 -0.44 -19.03 -1.29
N LEU A 101 -1.71 -18.76 -0.98
CA LEU A 101 -2.60 -19.73 -0.33
C LEU A 101 -2.87 -20.95 -1.21
N ARG A 102 -2.97 -20.76 -2.53
CA ARG A 102 -3.08 -21.87 -3.51
C ARG A 102 -1.81 -22.69 -3.66
N GLY A 103 -0.67 -22.22 -3.14
CA GLY A 103 0.63 -22.86 -3.37
C GLY A 103 1.15 -22.73 -4.81
N ALA A 104 0.63 -21.75 -5.55
CA ALA A 104 1.13 -21.41 -6.87
C ALA A 104 2.37 -20.51 -6.78
N ASP A 105 3.04 -20.31 -7.91
CA ASP A 105 4.13 -19.34 -7.99
C ASP A 105 3.62 -17.92 -7.72
N VAL A 106 4.29 -17.25 -6.79
CA VAL A 106 3.99 -15.87 -6.35
C VAL A 106 4.96 -14.86 -6.94
N ALA A 107 6.05 -15.30 -7.58
CA ALA A 107 7.13 -14.43 -8.05
C ALA A 107 6.64 -13.29 -8.97
N PRO A 108 5.71 -13.51 -9.92
CA PRO A 108 5.21 -12.42 -10.77
C PRO A 108 4.54 -11.31 -9.97
N TYR A 109 3.71 -11.67 -8.98
CA TYR A 109 2.99 -10.71 -8.15
C TYR A 109 3.89 -10.05 -7.12
N ALA A 110 4.87 -10.79 -6.59
CA ALA A 110 5.87 -10.24 -5.69
C ALA A 110 6.73 -9.18 -6.39
N TRP A 111 7.14 -9.42 -7.64
CA TRP A 111 7.84 -8.44 -8.46
C TRP A 111 7.00 -7.20 -8.72
N LEU A 112 5.72 -7.35 -9.09
CA LEU A 112 4.83 -6.22 -9.29
C LEU A 112 4.62 -5.40 -8.01
N ALA A 113 4.48 -6.06 -6.86
CA ALA A 113 4.36 -5.40 -5.55
C ALA A 113 5.66 -4.66 -5.19
N ALA A 114 6.83 -5.26 -5.48
CA ALA A 114 8.13 -4.64 -5.26
C ALA A 114 8.31 -3.40 -6.16
N VAL A 115 7.94 -3.48 -7.44
CA VAL A 115 7.96 -2.33 -8.35
C VAL A 115 7.08 -1.20 -7.83
N ALA A 116 5.83 -1.50 -7.47
CA ALA A 116 4.92 -0.50 -6.91
C ALA A 116 5.50 0.18 -5.65
N GLY A 117 6.05 -0.60 -4.72
CA GLY A 117 6.67 -0.09 -3.50
C GLY A 117 7.92 0.76 -3.76
N VAL A 118 8.84 0.28 -4.62
CA VAL A 118 10.07 1.00 -4.97
C VAL A 118 9.75 2.30 -5.70
N THR A 119 8.85 2.27 -6.68
CA THR A 119 8.42 3.48 -7.40
C THR A 119 7.84 4.50 -6.43
N TYR A 120 6.97 4.08 -5.51
CA TYR A 120 6.40 4.99 -4.52
C TYR A 120 7.47 5.58 -3.58
N LEU A 121 8.38 4.76 -3.07
CA LEU A 121 9.48 5.23 -2.20
C LEU A 121 10.38 6.24 -2.92
N LEU A 122 10.71 5.99 -4.19
CA LEU A 122 11.50 6.92 -5.00
C LEU A 122 10.75 8.24 -5.22
N SER A 123 9.45 8.18 -5.54
CA SER A 123 8.60 9.37 -5.68
C SER A 123 8.52 10.17 -4.36
N ALA A 124 8.29 9.50 -3.24
CA ALA A 124 8.23 10.11 -1.92
C ALA A 124 9.58 10.75 -1.52
N ALA A 125 10.70 10.06 -1.77
CA ALA A 125 12.03 10.57 -1.49
C ALA A 125 12.43 11.73 -2.41
N ALA A 126 11.94 11.77 -3.65
CA ALA A 126 12.13 12.90 -4.55
C ALA A 126 11.30 14.11 -4.09
N ALA A 127 10.04 13.90 -3.73
CA ALA A 127 9.16 14.96 -3.24
C ALA A 127 9.63 15.56 -1.91
N GLY A 128 10.12 14.74 -0.98
CA GLY A 128 10.62 15.20 0.33
C GLY A 128 11.92 16.01 0.28
N ARG A 129 12.67 15.99 -0.82
CA ARG A 129 13.88 16.82 -1.01
C ARG A 129 13.58 18.22 -1.54
N GLY A 130 12.32 18.52 -1.90
CA GLY A 130 11.89 19.82 -2.42
C GLY A 130 11.21 20.73 -1.38
N LEU A 131 11.21 20.35 -0.10
CA LEU A 131 10.78 21.15 1.05
C LEU A 131 12.00 21.71 1.78
#